data_AF-A0A934ZQ67-F1
#
_entry.id   AF-A0A934ZQ67-F1
#
_cell.length_a   1.000
_cell.length_b   1.000
_cell.length_c   1.000
_cell.angle_alpha   90.00
_cell.angle_beta   90.00
_cell.angle_gamma   90.00
#
_symmetry.space_group_name_H-M   'P 1'
#
loop_
_entity.id
_entity.type
_entity.pdbx_description
1 polymer ?
#
loop_
_entity_poly.entity_id
_entity_poly.type
_entity_poly.pdbx_seq_one_letter_code
_entity_poly.pdbx_strand_id
1 'polypeptide(L)'
;MSFANDRDAFFAVMQSRVHEVWARFFGSSMKDDLRYTPSDCFETFPFPRGWEESATLEDIGRRYDAHRAAVMKRTIGTKRPEGLTATYNRFHDANERAPEIATLRALHAAMDRAVLDAYGWDDLRPTYDFRAQLDERVRYTWDDDTRDEVLARLLEENRQRAGASEAAAAVQAAADEGATAVAATPTKRGRKKKGDDAGGPGLPGVA
;
A
#
# COMPACT_ATOMS: atom_id res chain seq x y z
N MET A 1 3.14 -6.16 -14.17
CA MET A 1 2.06 -6.48 -13.22
C MET A 1 1.02 -5.38 -13.36
N SER A 2 -0.20 -5.70 -13.79
CA SER A 2 -1.27 -4.70 -13.98
C SER A 2 -2.11 -4.68 -12.71
N PHE A 3 -2.06 -3.57 -11.96
CA PHE A 3 -2.96 -3.31 -10.83
C PHE A 3 -4.11 -2.44 -11.34
N ALA A 4 -5.33 -2.63 -10.82
CA ALA A 4 -6.51 -1.87 -11.22
C ALA A 4 -6.57 -0.48 -10.52
N ASN A 5 -5.48 0.27 -10.63
CA ASN A 5 -5.41 1.66 -10.16
C ASN A 5 -4.75 2.49 -11.26
N ASP A 6 -5.55 3.32 -11.94
CA ASP A 6 -5.13 4.10 -13.11
C ASP A 6 -4.35 5.37 -12.72
N ARG A 7 -3.97 5.54 -11.44
CA ARG A 7 -3.19 6.68 -10.96
C ARG A 7 -1.70 6.48 -11.18
N ASP A 8 -1.06 7.48 -11.76
CA ASP A 8 0.39 7.48 -11.93
C ASP A 8 1.12 7.52 -10.58
N ALA A 9 0.51 8.13 -9.55
CA ALA A 9 1.03 8.12 -8.19
C ALA A 9 1.15 6.71 -7.60
N PHE A 10 0.14 5.86 -7.84
CA PHE A 10 0.18 4.46 -7.41
C PHE A 10 1.32 3.72 -8.11
N PHE A 11 1.40 3.88 -9.43
CA PHE A 11 2.46 3.31 -10.24
C PHE A 11 3.85 3.77 -9.77
N ALA A 12 4.02 5.06 -9.44
CA ALA A 12 5.27 5.61 -8.94
C ALA A 12 5.75 4.91 -7.66
N VAL A 13 4.83 4.75 -6.69
CA VAL A 13 5.14 4.05 -5.43
C VAL A 13 5.53 2.60 -5.71
N MET A 14 4.74 1.89 -6.51
CA MET A 14 4.95 0.47 -6.80
C MET A 14 6.20 0.18 -7.64
N GLN A 15 6.66 1.13 -8.45
CA GLN A 15 7.89 1.00 -9.24
C GLN A 15 9.14 1.54 -8.53
N SER A 16 8.99 2.18 -7.37
CA SER A 16 10.13 2.71 -6.62
C SER A 16 10.96 1.61 -5.97
N ARG A 17 12.23 1.93 -5.67
CA ARG A 17 13.09 1.05 -4.87
C ARG A 17 12.60 0.89 -3.44
N VAL A 18 11.85 1.85 -2.90
CA VAL A 18 11.24 1.70 -1.56
C VAL A 18 10.34 0.46 -1.52
N HIS A 19 9.49 0.29 -2.54
CA HIS A 19 8.65 -0.90 -2.67
C HIS A 19 9.47 -2.15 -3.02
N GLU A 20 10.50 -2.03 -3.87
CA GLU A 20 11.39 -3.15 -4.18
C GLU A 20 12.06 -3.72 -2.92
N VAL A 21 12.54 -2.86 -2.02
CA VAL A 21 13.17 -3.25 -0.75
C VAL A 21 12.18 -4.04 0.12
N TRP A 22 10.95 -3.56 0.27
CA TRP A 22 9.90 -4.28 0.99
C TRP A 22 9.59 -5.63 0.35
N ALA A 23 9.33 -5.62 -0.97
CA ALA A 23 8.96 -6.81 -1.71
C ALA A 23 10.05 -7.88 -1.71
N ARG A 24 11.33 -7.49 -1.66
CA ARG A 24 12.46 -8.43 -1.52
C ARG A 24 12.57 -9.03 -0.13
N PHE A 25 12.23 -8.26 0.91
CA PHE A 25 12.29 -8.76 2.28
C PHE A 25 11.16 -9.73 2.60
N PHE A 26 9.93 -9.43 2.15
CA PHE A 26 8.75 -10.27 2.39
C PHE A 26 8.46 -11.27 1.27
N GLY A 27 9.02 -11.09 0.08
CA GLY A 27 8.87 -12.02 -1.03
C GLY A 27 9.57 -13.35 -0.72
N SER A 28 8.87 -14.46 -0.95
CA SER A 28 9.49 -15.80 -0.87
C SER A 28 10.43 -16.04 -2.05
N SER A 29 11.60 -16.64 -1.79
CA SER A 29 12.52 -17.11 -2.84
C SER A 29 12.22 -18.55 -3.21
N MET A 30 12.03 -18.86 -4.49
CA MET A 30 12.10 -20.25 -4.98
C MET A 30 13.19 -20.34 -6.05
N LYS A 31 14.34 -20.90 -5.68
CA LYS A 31 15.48 -21.18 -6.57
C LYS A 31 15.96 -19.96 -7.39
N ASP A 32 16.14 -18.82 -6.71
CA ASP A 32 16.77 -17.58 -7.21
C ASP A 32 15.86 -16.50 -7.84
N ASP A 33 14.56 -16.77 -8.05
CA ASP A 33 13.61 -15.76 -8.52
C ASP A 33 12.73 -15.21 -7.38
N LEU A 34 12.59 -13.88 -7.33
CA LEU A 34 11.70 -13.18 -6.39
C LEU A 34 10.24 -13.52 -6.71
N ARG A 35 9.55 -14.23 -5.82
CA ARG A 35 8.11 -14.46 -5.95
C ARG A 35 7.35 -13.34 -5.25
N TYR A 36 6.70 -12.50 -6.05
CA TYR A 36 5.78 -11.49 -5.54
C TYR A 36 4.44 -12.16 -5.15
N THR A 37 4.16 -12.27 -3.86
CA THR A 37 2.84 -12.65 -3.34
C THR A 37 2.09 -11.38 -2.94
N PRO A 38 0.94 -11.05 -3.57
CA PRO A 38 0.20 -9.83 -3.25
C PRO A 38 -0.16 -9.71 -1.75
N SER A 39 -0.52 -10.81 -1.08
CA SER A 39 -0.81 -10.80 0.36
C SER A 39 0.37 -10.32 1.20
N ASP A 40 1.59 -10.74 0.87
CA ASP A 40 2.75 -10.50 1.73
C ASP A 40 3.52 -9.24 1.31
N CYS A 41 3.46 -8.87 0.03
CA CYS A 41 4.20 -7.74 -0.51
C CYS A 41 3.34 -6.49 -0.76
N PHE A 42 2.05 -6.64 -1.08
CA PHE A 42 1.16 -5.51 -1.39
C PHE A 42 0.27 -5.13 -0.20
N GLU A 43 -0.46 -6.08 0.37
CA GLU A 43 -1.46 -5.81 1.41
C GLU A 43 -0.84 -5.28 2.71
N THR A 44 0.40 -5.67 3.00
CA THR A 44 1.15 -5.26 4.20
C THR A 44 2.05 -4.04 3.96
N PHE A 45 2.18 -3.56 2.72
CA PHE A 45 3.08 -2.46 2.41
C PHE A 45 2.55 -1.15 3.01
N PRO A 46 3.32 -0.46 3.86
CA PRO A 46 2.86 0.76 4.51
C PRO A 46 2.97 1.94 3.52
N PHE A 47 1.99 2.13 2.63
CA PHE A 47 1.97 3.24 1.66
C PHE A 47 2.24 4.62 2.31
N PRO A 48 2.96 5.56 1.66
CA PRO A 48 3.17 6.89 2.21
C PRO A 48 1.84 7.61 2.48
N ARG A 49 1.72 8.45 3.51
CA ARG A 49 0.44 9.13 3.80
C ARG A 49 0.13 10.18 2.72
N GLY A 50 -1.13 10.27 2.29
CA GLY A 50 -1.57 11.26 1.29
C GLY A 50 -0.96 11.04 -0.11
N TRP A 51 -0.50 9.82 -0.40
CA TRP A 51 0.10 9.49 -1.69
C TRP A 51 -0.91 9.64 -2.86
N GLU A 52 -2.20 9.45 -2.58
CA GLU A 52 -3.30 9.51 -3.55
C GLU A 52 -3.55 10.93 -4.09
N GLU A 53 -3.24 11.95 -3.28
CA GLU A 53 -3.38 13.37 -3.63
C GLU A 53 -2.04 14.03 -4.04
N SER A 54 -0.94 13.27 -4.04
CA SER A 54 0.38 13.83 -4.32
C SER A 54 0.59 14.12 -5.80
N ALA A 55 0.45 15.39 -6.17
CA ALA A 55 0.72 15.88 -7.53
C ALA A 55 2.16 15.57 -7.99
N THR A 56 3.12 15.54 -7.07
CA THR A 56 4.51 15.18 -7.36
C THR A 56 4.64 13.71 -7.75
N LEU A 57 3.96 12.80 -7.04
CA LEU A 57 3.95 11.38 -7.38
C LEU A 57 3.23 11.10 -8.69
N GLU A 58 2.11 11.79 -8.96
CA GLU A 58 1.42 11.73 -10.25
C GLU A 58 2.33 12.19 -11.41
N ASP A 59 3.03 13.32 -11.25
CA ASP A 59 3.94 13.83 -12.30
C ASP A 59 5.08 12.85 -12.60
N ILE A 60 5.78 12.41 -11.56
CA ILE A 60 6.96 11.57 -11.76
C ILE A 60 6.59 10.17 -12.27
N GLY A 61 5.48 9.60 -11.78
CA GLY A 61 4.94 8.33 -12.26
C GLY A 61 4.63 8.39 -13.75
N ARG A 62 3.91 9.42 -14.20
CA ARG A 62 3.54 9.63 -15.60
C ARG A 62 4.76 9.76 -16.49
N ARG A 63 5.73 10.58 -16.07
CA ARG A 63 6.97 10.83 -16.83
C ARG A 63 7.82 9.58 -16.93
N TYR A 64 7.96 8.82 -15.84
CA TYR A 64 8.68 7.56 -15.83
C TYR A 64 7.98 6.54 -16.74
N ASP A 65 6.67 6.36 -16.63
CA ASP A 65 5.94 5.39 -17.46
C ASP A 65 6.01 5.74 -18.94
N ALA A 66 5.76 7.01 -19.31
CA ALA A 66 5.82 7.47 -20.68
C ALA A 66 7.22 7.28 -21.30
N HIS A 67 8.28 7.60 -20.54
CA HIS A 67 9.65 7.41 -21.01
C HIS A 67 10.01 5.93 -21.15
N ARG A 68 9.65 5.10 -20.16
CA ARG A 68 9.84 3.64 -20.18
C ARG A 68 9.12 3.02 -21.38
N ALA A 69 7.88 3.40 -21.64
CA ALA A 69 7.10 2.96 -22.80
C ALA A 69 7.74 3.41 -24.12
N ALA A 70 8.30 4.61 -24.19
CA ALA A 70 9.01 5.09 -25.38
C ALA A 70 10.30 4.31 -25.64
N VAL A 71 11.07 3.98 -24.60
CA VAL A 71 12.26 3.11 -24.69
C VAL A 71 11.86 1.74 -25.24
N MET A 72 10.78 1.14 -24.71
CA MET A 72 10.27 -0.15 -25.18
C MET A 72 9.78 -0.10 -26.63
N LYS A 73 9.11 0.98 -27.06
CA LYS A 73 8.59 1.09 -28.44
C LYS A 73 9.70 1.28 -29.48
N ARG A 74 10.79 1.97 -29.14
CA ARG A 74 11.88 2.28 -30.09
C ARG A 74 12.60 1.03 -30.60
N THR A 75 12.46 -0.08 -29.91
CA THR A 75 13.07 -1.36 -30.27
C THR A 75 12.11 -2.25 -31.08
N ILE A 76 10.83 -1.88 -31.18
CA ILE A 76 9.84 -2.55 -32.04
C ILE A 76 10.17 -2.24 -33.51
N GLY A 77 10.63 -3.27 -34.24
CA GLY A 77 11.04 -3.16 -35.64
C GLY A 77 12.48 -3.60 -35.92
N THR A 78 13.29 -3.85 -34.88
CA THR A 78 14.56 -4.58 -35.01
C THR A 78 14.29 -6.09 -34.98
N LYS A 79 15.26 -6.91 -35.41
CA LYS A 79 15.15 -8.39 -35.38
C LYS A 79 14.94 -8.96 -33.95
N ARG A 80 14.98 -8.14 -32.90
CA ARG A 80 14.68 -8.47 -31.50
C ARG A 80 13.98 -7.28 -30.82
N PRO A 81 12.63 -7.19 -30.86
CA PRO A 81 11.93 -6.19 -30.07
C PRO A 81 12.29 -6.35 -28.59
N GLU A 82 12.79 -5.27 -27.97
CA GLU A 82 13.15 -5.29 -26.55
C GLU A 82 11.88 -5.14 -25.73
N GLY A 83 11.37 -6.26 -25.23
CA GLY A 83 10.38 -6.25 -24.16
C GLY A 83 10.96 -5.69 -22.85
N LEU A 84 10.13 -5.71 -21.80
CA LEU A 84 10.52 -5.31 -20.44
C LEU A 84 11.88 -5.88 -20.01
N THR A 85 12.09 -7.18 -20.21
CA THR A 85 13.33 -7.87 -19.84
C THR A 85 14.57 -7.24 -20.47
N ALA A 86 14.53 -6.93 -21.77
CA ALA A 86 15.69 -6.35 -22.45
C ALA A 86 15.94 -4.90 -22.03
N THR A 87 14.87 -4.12 -21.82
CA THR A 87 14.99 -2.76 -21.26
C THR A 87 15.68 -2.78 -19.89
N TYR A 88 15.28 -3.70 -19.00
CA TYR A 88 15.86 -3.80 -17.65
C TYR A 88 17.25 -4.43 -17.63
N ASN A 89 17.58 -5.33 -18.56
CA ASN A 89 18.95 -5.79 -18.75
C ASN A 89 19.89 -4.61 -19.06
N ARG A 90 19.49 -3.72 -19.99
CA ARG A 90 20.23 -2.50 -20.31
C ARG A 90 20.26 -1.53 -19.13
N PHE A 91 19.15 -1.38 -18.42
CA PHE A 91 19.08 -0.55 -17.21
C PHE A 91 20.07 -0.98 -16.13
N HIS A 92 20.33 -2.28 -15.98
CA HIS A 92 21.28 -2.83 -15.01
C HIS A 92 22.70 -3.06 -15.57
N ASP A 93 22.96 -2.79 -16.85
CA ASP A 93 24.29 -2.93 -17.45
C ASP A 93 25.18 -1.71 -17.15
N ALA A 94 26.28 -1.94 -16.43
CA ALA A 94 27.28 -0.93 -16.08
C ALA A 94 27.99 -0.32 -17.29
N ASN A 95 27.94 -0.97 -18.45
CA ASN A 95 28.54 -0.51 -19.71
C ASN A 95 27.53 0.18 -20.63
N GLU A 96 26.24 0.20 -20.29
CA GLU A 96 25.23 0.91 -21.09
C GLU A 96 25.43 2.42 -20.98
N ARG A 97 25.51 3.08 -22.14
CA ARG A 97 25.78 4.53 -22.30
C ARG A 97 24.70 5.26 -23.10
N ALA A 98 23.67 4.55 -23.57
CA ALA A 98 22.60 5.14 -24.35
C ALA A 98 21.87 6.24 -23.56
N PRO A 99 21.68 7.46 -24.12
CA PRO A 99 21.07 8.59 -23.42
C PRO A 99 19.67 8.28 -22.86
N GLU A 100 18.89 7.45 -23.56
CA GLU A 100 17.56 7.07 -23.11
C GLU A 100 17.58 6.19 -21.85
N ILE A 101 18.60 5.34 -21.68
CA ILE A 101 18.78 4.52 -20.47
C ILE A 101 19.30 5.40 -19.32
N ALA A 102 20.22 6.33 -19.60
CA ALA A 102 20.65 7.32 -18.61
C ALA A 102 19.46 8.15 -18.08
N THR A 103 18.58 8.57 -18.99
CA THR A 103 17.34 9.30 -18.64
C THR A 103 16.39 8.43 -17.83
N LEU A 104 16.24 7.15 -18.20
CA LEU A 104 15.42 6.20 -17.46
C LEU A 104 15.94 5.99 -16.03
N ARG A 105 17.25 5.87 -15.84
CA ARG A 105 17.89 5.80 -14.51
C ARG A 105 17.66 7.07 -13.69
N ALA A 106 17.78 8.25 -14.31
CA ALA A 106 17.54 9.52 -13.64
C ALA A 106 16.07 9.70 -13.22
N LEU A 107 15.12 9.34 -14.08
CA LEU A 107 13.69 9.36 -13.74
C LEU A 107 13.36 8.40 -12.60
N HIS A 108 13.98 7.21 -12.59
CA HIS A 108 13.80 6.26 -11.49
C HIS A 108 14.38 6.80 -10.18
N ALA A 109 15.54 7.47 -10.21
CA ALA A 109 16.11 8.11 -9.03
C ALA A 109 15.25 9.28 -8.52
N ALA A 110 14.68 10.07 -9.43
CA ALA A 110 13.73 11.13 -9.06
C ALA A 110 12.42 10.57 -8.48
N MET A 111 11.93 9.45 -9.01
CA MET A 111 10.78 8.72 -8.46
C MET A 111 11.07 8.20 -7.05
N ASP A 112 12.23 7.58 -6.84
CA ASP A 112 12.69 7.13 -5.53
C ASP A 112 12.72 8.29 -4.52
N ARG A 113 13.29 9.44 -4.90
CA ARG A 113 13.31 10.65 -4.07
C ARG A 113 11.90 11.14 -3.73
N ALA A 114 11.01 11.23 -4.71
CA ALA A 114 9.63 11.67 -4.49
C ALA A 114 8.86 10.75 -3.54
N VAL A 115 9.10 9.43 -3.60
CA VAL A 115 8.50 8.47 -2.66
C VAL A 115 9.08 8.65 -1.26
N LEU A 116 10.39 8.78 -1.12
CA LEU A 116 11.02 9.06 0.18
C LEU A 116 10.53 10.38 0.79
N ASP A 117 10.33 11.43 -0.02
CA ASP A 117 9.75 12.71 0.42
C ASP A 117 8.29 12.54 0.87
N ALA A 118 7.50 11.70 0.19
CA ALA A 118 6.12 11.40 0.59
C ALA A 118 6.03 10.66 1.94
N TYR A 119 7.09 9.93 2.33
CA TYR A 119 7.23 9.39 3.68
C TYR A 119 7.74 10.42 4.71
N GLY A 120 8.19 11.60 4.26
CA GLY A 120 8.86 12.58 5.09
C GLY A 120 10.32 12.23 5.43
N TRP A 121 10.96 11.35 4.65
CA TRP A 121 12.35 10.93 4.85
C TRP A 121 13.32 11.77 4.01
N ASP A 122 13.21 13.09 4.18
CA ASP A 122 13.99 14.11 3.48
C ASP A 122 15.46 14.18 3.92
N ASP A 123 15.85 13.42 4.94
CA ASP A 123 17.20 13.26 5.46
C ASP A 123 18.00 12.19 4.71
N LEU A 124 17.33 11.17 4.17
CA LEU A 124 17.99 10.10 3.41
C LEU A 124 18.59 10.65 2.11
N ARG A 125 19.84 10.29 1.81
CA ARG A 125 20.55 10.67 0.57
C ARG A 125 21.02 9.39 -0.14
N PRO A 126 20.13 8.71 -0.88
CA PRO A 126 20.50 7.47 -1.54
C PRO A 126 21.64 7.69 -2.53
N THR A 127 22.64 6.81 -2.49
CA THR A 127 23.62 6.72 -3.57
C THR A 127 23.26 5.56 -4.49
N TYR A 128 23.60 5.66 -5.77
CA TYR A 128 23.24 4.66 -6.76
C TYR A 128 24.49 4.05 -7.37
N ASP A 129 24.58 2.73 -7.34
CA ASP A 129 25.72 2.00 -7.90
C ASP A 129 25.31 0.61 -8.42
N PHE A 130 26.22 -0.01 -9.17
CA PHE A 130 26.07 -1.38 -9.65
C PHE A 130 26.56 -2.36 -8.59
N ARG A 131 25.61 -3.08 -7.98
CA ARG A 131 25.90 -4.01 -6.88
C ARG A 131 25.44 -5.42 -7.18
N ALA A 132 26.26 -6.40 -6.82
CA ALA A 132 25.88 -7.80 -6.85
C ALA A 132 24.75 -8.06 -5.84
N GLN A 133 23.72 -8.77 -6.28
CA GLN A 133 22.63 -9.23 -5.42
C GLN A 133 22.91 -10.65 -4.92
N LEU A 134 22.03 -11.16 -4.05
CA LEU A 134 22.11 -12.54 -3.54
C LEU A 134 22.03 -13.60 -4.66
N ASP A 135 21.41 -13.27 -5.80
CA ASP A 135 21.31 -14.12 -6.99
C ASP A 135 22.54 -14.00 -7.92
N GLU A 136 23.64 -13.41 -7.43
CA GLU A 136 24.88 -13.09 -8.15
C GLU A 136 24.72 -12.11 -9.33
N ARG A 137 23.51 -11.60 -9.60
CA ARG A 137 23.28 -10.63 -10.67
C ARG A 137 23.65 -9.24 -10.20
N VAL A 138 24.38 -8.50 -11.04
CA VAL A 138 24.66 -7.09 -10.82
C VAL A 138 23.43 -6.27 -11.18
N ARG A 139 22.98 -5.41 -10.26
CA ARG A 139 21.87 -4.48 -10.48
C ARG A 139 22.28 -3.07 -10.10
N TYR A 140 21.87 -2.11 -10.94
CA TYR A 140 21.88 -0.69 -10.60
C TYR A 140 20.86 -0.41 -9.48
N THR A 141 21.33 -0.21 -8.26
CA THR A 141 20.50 -0.06 -7.05
C THR A 141 21.15 0.83 -6.00
N TRP A 142 20.49 1.00 -4.84
CA TRP A 142 21.03 1.74 -3.71
C TRP A 142 22.22 1.05 -3.06
N ASP A 143 23.02 1.82 -2.32
CA ASP A 143 23.93 1.27 -1.33
C ASP A 143 23.20 0.50 -0.22
N ASP A 144 23.93 -0.43 0.41
CA ASP A 144 23.37 -1.32 1.42
C ASP A 144 22.91 -0.55 2.66
N ASP A 145 23.62 0.51 3.06
CA ASP A 145 23.26 1.36 4.20
C ASP A 145 21.89 2.04 3.97
N THR A 146 21.68 2.64 2.80
CA THR A 146 20.40 3.25 2.43
C THR A 146 19.30 2.20 2.36
N ARG A 147 19.58 1.02 1.78
CA ARG A 147 18.59 -0.07 1.71
C ARG A 147 18.15 -0.52 3.09
N ASP A 148 19.10 -0.75 3.99
CA ASP A 148 18.84 -1.28 5.31
C ASP A 148 18.11 -0.26 6.19
N GLU A 149 18.48 1.02 6.08
CA GLU A 149 17.77 2.12 6.75
C GLU A 149 16.34 2.29 6.25
N VAL A 150 16.11 2.25 4.92
CA VAL A 150 14.75 2.30 4.36
C VAL A 150 13.92 1.10 4.82
N LEU A 151 14.50 -0.11 4.83
CA LEU A 151 13.81 -1.29 5.34
C LEU A 151 13.43 -1.13 6.82
N ALA A 152 14.36 -0.64 7.65
CA ALA A 152 14.10 -0.41 9.07
C ALA A 152 12.94 0.56 9.29
N ARG A 153 12.90 1.68 8.56
CA ARG A 153 11.81 2.66 8.65
C ARG A 153 10.48 2.10 8.14
N LEU A 154 10.48 1.32 7.07
CA LEU A 154 9.27 0.65 6.58
C LEU A 154 8.71 -0.36 7.59
N LEU A 155 9.58 -1.15 8.23
CA LEU A 155 9.16 -2.07 9.28
C LEU A 155 8.55 -1.31 10.47
N GLU A 156 9.14 -0.18 10.85
CA GLU A 156 8.61 0.67 11.91
C GLU A 156 7.24 1.28 11.54
N GLU A 157 7.09 1.85 10.34
CA GLU A 157 5.82 2.35 9.82
C GLU A 157 4.74 1.27 9.84
N ASN A 158 5.07 0.05 9.41
CA ASN A 158 4.14 -1.06 9.42
C ASN A 158 3.72 -1.45 10.85
N ARG A 159 4.67 -1.52 11.80
CA ARG A 159 4.37 -1.79 13.22
C ARG A 159 3.44 -0.74 13.82
N GLN A 160 3.73 0.54 13.59
CA GLN A 160 2.91 1.65 14.10
C GLN A 160 1.47 1.58 13.57
N ARG A 161 1.30 1.24 12.29
CA ARG A 161 -0.03 1.12 11.66
C ARG A 161 -0.80 -0.11 12.10
N ALA A 162 -0.12 -1.24 12.30
CA ALA A 162 -0.74 -2.43 12.89
C ALA A 162 -1.26 -2.12 14.30
N GLY A 163 -0.42 -1.53 15.16
CA GLY A 163 -0.82 -1.15 16.51
C GLY A 163 -1.93 -0.09 16.55
N ALA A 164 -1.91 0.89 15.65
CA ALA A 164 -2.99 1.88 15.53
C ALA A 164 -4.32 1.25 15.08
N SER A 165 -4.27 0.26 14.18
CA SER A 165 -5.45 -0.45 13.70
C SER A 165 -6.06 -1.33 14.79
N GLU A 166 -5.23 -2.03 15.56
CA GLU A 166 -5.66 -2.81 16.74
C GLU A 166 -6.28 -1.91 17.82
N ALA A 167 -5.66 -0.77 18.11
CA ALA A 167 -6.20 0.22 19.05
C ALA A 167 -7.54 0.79 18.58
N ALA A 168 -7.67 1.14 17.29
CA ALA A 168 -8.91 1.63 16.71
C ALA A 168 -10.02 0.56 16.75
N ALA A 169 -9.70 -0.71 16.46
CA ALA A 169 -10.64 -1.81 16.56
C ALA A 169 -11.11 -2.05 18.01
N ALA A 170 -10.21 -1.93 18.99
CA ALA A 170 -10.55 -2.04 20.42
C ALA A 170 -11.46 -0.88 20.89
N VAL A 171 -11.21 0.35 20.42
CA VAL A 171 -12.07 1.50 20.71
C VAL A 171 -13.46 1.32 20.08
N GLN A 172 -13.53 0.83 18.84
CA GLN A 172 -14.80 0.55 18.17
C GLN A 172 -15.59 -0.56 18.87
N ALA A 173 -14.92 -1.65 19.27
CA ALA A 173 -15.55 -2.73 20.04
C ALA A 173 -16.10 -2.24 21.39
N ALA A 174 -15.33 -1.41 22.12
CA ALA A 174 -15.79 -0.81 23.37
C ALA A 174 -16.97 0.17 23.17
N ALA A 175 -17.01 0.90 22.05
CA ALA A 175 -18.13 1.77 21.70
C ALA A 175 -19.40 0.98 21.35
N ASP A 176 -19.27 -0.13 20.63
CA ASP A 176 -20.37 -1.02 20.28
C ASP A 176 -20.92 -1.77 21.51
N GLU A 177 -20.06 -2.17 22.45
CA GLU A 177 -20.47 -2.73 23.76
C GLU A 177 -21.16 -1.69 24.66
N GLY A 178 -20.67 -0.44 24.67
CA GLY A 178 -21.32 0.66 25.37
C GLY A 178 -22.70 1.01 24.80
N ALA A 179 -22.83 1.01 23.47
CA ALA A 179 -24.11 1.28 22.79
C ALA A 179 -25.15 0.18 23.03
N THR A 180 -24.74 -1.09 23.08
CA THR A 180 -25.63 -2.22 23.40
C THR A 180 -26.08 -2.22 24.87
N ALA A 181 -25.24 -1.77 25.80
CA ALA A 181 -25.61 -1.63 27.22
C ALA A 181 -26.65 -0.51 27.47
N VAL A 182 -26.59 0.61 26.74
CA VAL A 182 -27.53 1.74 26.89
C VAL A 182 -28.93 1.39 26.34
N ALA A 183 -29.02 0.52 25.33
CA ALA A 183 -30.29 0.05 24.77
C ALA A 183 -31.06 -0.92 25.71
N ALA A 184 -30.39 -1.52 26.69
CA ALA A 184 -30.96 -2.52 27.60
C ALA A 184 -31.44 -1.92 28.95
N THR A 185 -32.27 -0.89 28.92
CA THR A 185 -32.93 -0.40 30.16
C THR A 185 -34.33 -1.05 30.31
N PRO A 186 -34.62 -1.80 31.40
CA PRO A 186 -35.88 -2.53 31.53
C PRO A 186 -37.04 -1.61 31.94
N THR A 187 -38.10 -1.58 31.11
CA THR A 187 -39.36 -0.89 31.41
C THR A 187 -40.10 -1.63 32.52
N LYS A 188 -40.22 -1.02 33.71
CA LYS A 188 -41.01 -1.55 34.84
C LYS A 188 -42.49 -1.64 34.47
N ARG A 189 -42.99 -2.86 34.27
CA ARG A 189 -44.41 -3.15 33.99
C ARG A 189 -45.19 -3.31 35.30
N GLY A 190 -46.14 -2.40 35.53
CA GLY A 190 -46.96 -2.33 36.74
C GLY A 190 -47.87 -3.56 36.96
N ARG A 191 -47.92 -4.03 38.21
CA ARG A 191 -48.67 -5.19 38.70
C ARG A 191 -50.16 -4.82 38.88
N LYS A 192 -51.06 -5.36 38.04
CA LYS A 192 -52.52 -5.18 38.16
C LYS A 192 -53.11 -6.24 39.10
N LYS A 193 -53.81 -5.80 40.14
CA LYS A 193 -54.43 -6.62 41.19
C LYS A 193 -55.79 -7.14 40.70
N LYS A 194 -56.05 -8.44 40.88
CA LYS A 194 -57.27 -9.17 40.51
C LYS A 194 -58.27 -9.13 41.68
N GLY A 195 -59.56 -8.96 41.38
CA GLY A 195 -60.67 -9.15 42.31
C GLY A 195 -61.93 -9.56 41.55
N ASP A 196 -62.40 -10.79 41.80
CA ASP A 196 -63.74 -11.33 41.50
C ASP A 196 -64.75 -10.72 42.52
N ASP A 197 -66.10 -10.76 42.46
CA ASP A 197 -67.09 -11.51 41.69
C ASP A 197 -68.51 -10.88 41.89
N ALA A 198 -69.46 -11.31 41.06
CA ALA A 198 -70.91 -11.52 41.29
C ALA A 198 -71.96 -10.36 41.34
N GLY A 199 -72.98 -10.50 40.47
CA GLY A 199 -74.40 -10.20 40.79
C GLY A 199 -75.17 -9.29 39.81
N GLY A 200 -75.96 -9.85 38.88
CA GLY A 200 -77.11 -9.16 38.23
C GLY A 200 -78.44 -9.53 38.94
N PRO A 201 -79.65 -9.25 38.40
CA PRO A 201 -80.07 -8.33 37.33
C PRO A 201 -81.32 -7.45 37.67
N GLY A 202 -81.59 -6.42 36.85
CA GLY A 202 -82.93 -5.96 36.39
C GLY A 202 -83.95 -5.30 37.36
N LEU A 203 -84.46 -4.11 36.98
CA LEU A 203 -85.86 -3.81 36.61
C LEU A 203 -86.07 -2.30 36.30
N PRO A 204 -87.14 -1.91 35.57
CA PRO A 204 -87.27 -0.65 34.83
C PRO A 204 -88.09 0.43 35.56
N GLY A 205 -88.06 1.68 35.07
CA GLY A 205 -88.98 2.74 35.49
C GLY A 205 -89.09 3.89 34.48
N VAL A 206 -90.31 4.07 33.95
CA VAL A 206 -91.04 5.33 33.59
C VAL A 206 -90.25 6.47 32.90
N ALA A 207 -90.67 7.05 31.78
CA ALA A 207 -92.01 7.36 31.27
C ALA A 207 -92.04 7.43 29.73
#